data_AF-A0A428Q9A2-F1
#
_entry.id   AF-A0A428Q9A2-F1
#
_cell.length_a   1.000
_cell.length_b   1.000
_cell.length_c   1.000
_cell.angle_alpha   90.00
_cell.angle_beta   90.00
_cell.angle_gamma   90.00
#
_symmetry.space_group_name_H-M   'P 1'
#
loop_
_entity.id
_entity.type
_entity.pdbx_description
1 polymer ?
#
loop_
_entity_poly.entity_id
_entity_poly.type
_entity_poly.pdbx_seq_one_letter_code
_entity_poly.pdbx_strand_id
1 'polypeptide(L)'
;MARHFVALLVAFGALGANAAVCRPSGSTTVLTTTTEASSTISVESSTATETSSTISVESSTAIESSTISIETSTTITEASTSTQESSTIASTTATTSSAEVCVETQILLNPSFDDNDNGTPWVFGQGTEFTNELARSQPYGVIARLTPQESTRQFSQTIARVSPHNYRLQYYLDNYSSVSAPSFICYVTPSINGQQLSQGTEVGSVGPVGYVQGEAFWSTPSETEDLTDVEVVFSVTCEGDYELILIALDDTSLTRVCGAQ
;
A
#
# COMPACT_ATOMS: atom_id res chain seq x y z
N MET A 1 -75.34 -22.13 -15.70
CA MET A 1 -76.71 -21.59 -15.49
C MET A 1 -76.86 -21.19 -14.03
N ALA A 2 -77.62 -20.12 -13.73
CA ALA A 2 -77.97 -19.56 -12.39
C ALA A 2 -76.79 -19.32 -11.39
N ARG A 3 -76.40 -18.08 -11.02
CA ARG A 3 -77.09 -16.99 -10.29
C ARG A 3 -77.50 -17.32 -8.85
N HIS A 4 -76.86 -16.63 -7.89
CA HIS A 4 -77.40 -15.76 -6.81
C HIS A 4 -76.32 -15.63 -5.71
N PHE A 5 -75.62 -14.49 -5.57
CA PHE A 5 -75.97 -13.29 -4.78
C PHE A 5 -76.17 -13.52 -3.27
N VAL A 6 -75.32 -12.90 -2.44
CA VAL A 6 -75.65 -11.86 -1.43
C VAL A 6 -74.33 -11.35 -0.80
N ALA A 7 -74.29 -10.06 -0.43
CA ALA A 7 -73.15 -9.41 0.23
C ALA A 7 -73.64 -8.54 1.40
N LEU A 8 -72.84 -8.38 2.46
CA LEU A 8 -72.85 -7.29 3.47
C LEU A 8 -71.72 -7.60 4.50
N LEU A 9 -71.14 -6.69 5.30
CA LEU A 9 -70.70 -5.29 5.17
C LEU A 9 -70.15 -4.90 6.57
N VAL A 10 -68.91 -4.40 6.64
CA VAL A 10 -68.33 -3.41 7.60
C VAL A 10 -68.60 -3.53 9.12
N ALA A 11 -67.50 -3.45 9.89
CA ALA A 11 -67.42 -2.61 11.09
C ALA A 11 -66.02 -1.99 11.23
N PHE A 12 -65.92 -0.66 11.15
CA PHE A 12 -64.74 0.10 11.59
C PHE A 12 -64.86 0.36 13.10
N GLY A 13 -63.76 0.24 13.83
CA GLY A 13 -63.66 0.63 15.23
C GLY A 13 -62.34 1.35 15.49
N ALA A 14 -62.39 2.68 15.58
CA ALA A 14 -61.27 3.52 15.98
C ALA A 14 -61.66 4.36 17.20
N LEU A 15 -60.71 4.54 18.12
CA LEU A 15 -60.54 5.56 19.17
C LEU A 15 -60.07 4.93 20.48
N GLY A 16 -59.02 5.50 21.09
CA GLY A 16 -58.49 4.99 22.36
C GLY A 16 -57.09 5.47 22.76
N ALA A 17 -56.70 6.71 22.44
CA ALA A 17 -55.50 7.30 23.04
C ALA A 17 -55.87 7.99 24.36
N ASN A 18 -55.21 7.64 25.46
CA ASN A 18 -54.98 8.51 26.61
C ASN A 18 -53.89 7.94 27.54
N ALA A 19 -53.20 8.84 28.25
CA ALA A 19 -51.92 8.59 28.91
C ALA A 19 -52.02 7.91 30.29
N ALA A 20 -50.90 7.31 30.75
CA ALA A 20 -50.34 7.57 32.08
C ALA A 20 -48.89 7.06 32.23
N VAL A 21 -48.15 7.71 33.14
CA VAL A 21 -46.72 7.53 33.40
C VAL A 21 -46.44 6.46 34.47
N CYS A 22 -45.26 5.84 34.37
CA CYS A 22 -44.50 5.01 35.32
C CYS A 22 -45.04 4.76 36.73
N ARG A 23 -45.08 3.48 37.12
CA ARG A 23 -44.91 3.05 38.53
C ARG A 23 -44.30 1.65 38.64
N PRO A 24 -43.04 1.49 39.10
CA PRO A 24 -42.55 0.22 39.60
C PRO A 24 -43.12 -0.04 41.00
N SER A 25 -43.68 -1.23 41.23
CA SER A 25 -44.12 -1.67 42.55
C SER A 25 -42.93 -2.24 43.34
N GLY A 26 -42.62 -1.63 44.49
CA GLY A 26 -41.69 -2.19 45.47
C GLY A 26 -42.44 -2.77 46.69
N SER A 27 -41.91 -3.87 47.23
CA SER A 27 -42.15 -4.37 48.60
C SER A 27 -41.03 -5.37 48.93
N THR A 28 -39.89 -4.97 49.53
CA THR A 28 -39.67 -4.57 50.94
C THR A 28 -39.52 -5.78 51.89
N THR A 29 -38.30 -5.98 52.40
CA THR A 29 -37.90 -6.36 53.79
C THR A 29 -36.35 -6.28 53.80
N VAL A 30 -35.63 -5.29 54.37
CA VAL A 30 -35.47 -4.84 55.79
C VAL A 30 -34.65 -5.89 56.60
N LEU A 31 -33.52 -5.60 57.27
CA LEU A 31 -32.70 -4.38 57.44
C LEU A 31 -31.23 -4.73 57.84
N THR A 32 -30.42 -3.67 58.08
CA THR A 32 -29.05 -3.61 58.66
C THR A 32 -27.89 -4.07 57.74
N THR A 33 -26.67 -3.52 57.80
CA THR A 33 -26.08 -2.48 58.69
C THR A 33 -25.41 -1.30 57.92
N THR A 34 -25.14 -0.23 58.67
CA THR A 34 -24.40 1.02 58.40
C THR A 34 -22.89 0.87 58.13
N THR A 35 -22.36 1.65 57.17
CA THR A 35 -21.36 2.72 57.45
C THR A 35 -21.36 3.78 56.35
N GLU A 36 -21.26 5.06 56.74
CA GLU A 36 -21.10 6.19 55.83
C GLU A 36 -19.63 6.43 55.47
N ALA A 37 -19.36 6.86 54.23
CA ALA A 37 -18.18 7.65 53.88
C ALA A 37 -18.49 8.55 52.69
N SER A 38 -18.94 9.78 52.96
CA SER A 38 -18.93 10.86 51.96
C SER A 38 -17.52 11.43 51.85
N SER A 39 -16.98 11.51 50.63
CA SER A 39 -15.78 12.30 50.32
C SER A 39 -15.79 12.75 48.86
N THR A 40 -16.26 13.96 48.63
CA THR A 40 -15.90 14.76 47.44
C THR A 40 -14.44 15.20 47.54
N ILE A 41 -13.58 14.79 46.60
CA ILE A 41 -12.26 15.42 46.42
C ILE A 41 -12.00 15.70 44.93
N SER A 42 -11.47 16.92 44.74
CA SER A 42 -11.10 17.67 43.55
C SER A 42 -10.65 16.93 42.29
N VAL A 43 -11.01 17.55 41.15
CA VAL A 43 -10.25 17.46 39.90
C VAL A 43 -8.90 18.15 40.11
N GLU A 44 -7.80 17.43 40.00
CA GLU A 44 -6.45 18.03 40.03
C GLU A 44 -5.95 18.30 38.61
N SER A 45 -5.74 19.59 38.31
CA SER A 45 -5.23 20.05 37.02
C SER A 45 -3.70 19.98 37.01
N SER A 46 -3.14 18.90 36.47
CA SER A 46 -1.70 18.77 36.25
C SER A 46 -1.23 19.67 35.11
N THR A 47 -0.81 20.88 35.48
CA THR A 47 -0.14 21.84 34.60
C THR A 47 1.27 21.31 34.29
N ALA A 48 1.57 21.01 33.03
CA ALA A 48 2.93 20.72 32.58
C ALA A 48 3.55 21.99 31.99
N THR A 49 4.44 22.62 32.76
CA THR A 49 5.09 23.89 32.37
C THR A 49 6.21 23.67 31.36
N GLU A 50 6.43 24.69 30.54
CA GLU A 50 7.39 24.76 29.45
C GLU A 50 8.83 24.38 29.83
N THR A 51 9.57 23.83 28.87
CA THR A 51 11.01 24.05 28.77
C THR A 51 11.34 24.43 27.34
N SER A 52 11.41 25.73 27.10
CA SER A 52 11.92 26.29 25.85
C SER A 52 13.45 26.18 25.84
N SER A 53 13.99 25.61 24.77
CA SER A 53 15.43 25.58 24.48
C SER A 53 15.66 25.90 23.01
N THR A 54 15.69 27.20 22.70
CA THR A 54 16.22 27.72 21.45
C THR A 54 17.72 27.47 21.38
N ILE A 55 18.20 26.69 20.41
CA ILE A 55 19.59 26.73 19.95
C ILE A 55 19.61 26.92 18.42
N SER A 56 20.51 27.79 17.99
CA SER A 56 20.52 28.42 16.67
C SER A 56 20.97 27.51 15.53
N VAL A 57 20.57 27.92 14.32
CA VAL A 57 21.11 27.45 13.05
C VAL A 57 22.58 27.88 12.91
N GLU A 58 23.47 26.96 12.59
CA GLU A 58 24.67 27.25 11.79
C GLU A 58 24.77 26.30 10.60
N SER A 59 24.90 26.89 9.41
CA SER A 59 25.09 26.17 8.16
C SER A 59 26.55 25.75 8.04
N SER A 60 26.81 24.47 7.77
CA SER A 60 28.15 23.95 7.48
C SER A 60 28.15 23.15 6.19
N THR A 61 28.34 23.83 5.06
CA THR A 61 28.67 23.21 3.78
C THR A 61 30.09 22.63 3.84
N ALA A 62 30.20 21.31 4.01
CA ALA A 62 31.45 20.59 3.80
C ALA A 62 31.59 20.23 2.31
N ILE A 63 32.51 20.90 1.62
CA ILE A 63 32.94 20.52 0.27
C ILE A 63 34.02 19.44 0.44
N GLU A 64 33.69 18.17 0.22
CA GLU A 64 34.74 17.19 -0.03
C GLU A 64 35.33 17.40 -1.44
N SER A 65 36.66 17.49 -1.50
CA SER A 65 37.42 17.72 -2.71
C SER A 65 38.65 16.83 -2.68
N SER A 66 38.99 16.29 -3.86
CA SER A 66 40.14 15.40 -4.12
C SER A 66 39.95 13.96 -3.56
N THR A 67 40.33 12.91 -4.27
CA THR A 67 41.42 12.80 -5.26
C THR A 67 41.01 12.08 -6.56
N ILE A 68 41.36 12.67 -7.71
CA ILE A 68 41.40 11.97 -9.00
C ILE A 68 42.79 11.37 -9.17
N SER A 69 42.91 10.04 -9.17
CA SER A 69 44.15 9.35 -9.51
C SER A 69 44.33 9.32 -11.03
N ILE A 70 45.13 10.23 -11.57
CA ILE A 70 45.54 10.24 -12.97
C ILE A 70 46.89 9.50 -13.09
N GLU A 71 46.86 8.22 -13.46
CA GLU A 71 48.11 7.51 -13.81
C GLU A 71 48.65 8.01 -15.16
N THR A 72 49.50 9.04 -15.10
CA THR A 72 50.28 9.50 -16.24
C THR A 72 51.63 8.79 -16.25
N SER A 73 51.73 7.67 -16.97
CA SER A 73 53.02 7.03 -17.25
C SER A 73 53.53 7.41 -18.63
N THR A 74 54.34 8.47 -18.68
CA THR A 74 55.18 8.80 -19.84
C THR A 74 56.64 8.89 -19.41
N THR A 75 57.45 7.91 -19.79
CA THR A 75 58.90 7.93 -19.63
C THR A 75 59.57 7.71 -20.99
N ILE A 76 60.17 8.79 -21.49
CA ILE A 76 61.21 8.83 -22.53
C ILE A 76 62.48 9.21 -21.74
N THR A 77 63.71 8.76 -21.98
CA THR A 77 64.38 8.24 -23.17
C THR A 77 65.64 7.48 -22.71
N GLU A 78 66.13 6.48 -23.45
CA GLU A 78 67.58 6.44 -23.77
C GLU A 78 67.86 5.58 -25.01
N ALA A 79 69.03 5.79 -25.62
CA ALA A 79 69.26 5.50 -27.03
C ALA A 79 69.91 4.14 -27.31
N SER A 80 69.61 3.56 -28.48
CA SER A 80 70.60 2.87 -29.32
C SER A 80 70.12 2.70 -30.77
N THR A 81 71.08 2.67 -31.68
CA THR A 81 70.91 2.62 -33.14
C THR A 81 70.58 1.24 -33.68
N SER A 82 69.71 1.15 -34.70
CA SER A 82 69.97 0.52 -36.02
C SER A 82 68.71 -0.10 -36.67
N THR A 83 68.70 -0.02 -38.01
CA THR A 83 67.95 -0.86 -38.98
C THR A 83 66.42 -0.80 -39.00
N GLN A 84 65.91 -0.32 -40.14
CA GLN A 84 64.53 -0.48 -40.58
C GLN A 84 64.18 -1.95 -40.74
N GLU A 85 63.03 -2.37 -40.21
CA GLU A 85 62.24 -3.42 -40.84
C GLU A 85 60.75 -3.05 -40.76
N SER A 86 60.07 -3.13 -41.90
CA SER A 86 58.67 -2.73 -42.03
C SER A 86 57.76 -3.84 -41.51
N SER A 87 57.24 -3.68 -40.29
CA SER A 87 56.22 -4.59 -39.76
C SER A 87 54.91 -3.85 -39.53
N THR A 88 53.89 -4.23 -40.31
CA THR A 88 52.56 -3.62 -40.31
C THR A 88 51.82 -4.03 -39.03
N ILE A 89 51.88 -3.20 -37.98
CA ILE A 89 51.12 -3.43 -36.76
C ILE A 89 49.63 -3.28 -37.08
N ALA A 90 48.93 -4.41 -37.19
CA ALA A 90 47.48 -4.43 -37.32
C ALA A 90 46.87 -3.79 -36.06
N SER A 91 46.31 -2.59 -36.23
CA SER A 91 45.61 -1.90 -35.14
C SER A 91 44.29 -2.63 -34.86
N THR A 92 44.32 -3.57 -33.92
CA THR A 92 43.11 -4.12 -33.32
C THR A 92 42.48 -3.03 -32.48
N THR A 93 41.51 -2.32 -33.06
CA THR A 93 40.59 -1.47 -32.31
C THR A 93 39.78 -2.36 -31.37
N ALA A 94 40.29 -2.55 -30.16
CA ALA A 94 39.56 -3.17 -29.07
C ALA A 94 38.42 -2.21 -28.69
N THR A 95 37.25 -2.44 -29.27
CA THR A 95 36.01 -1.78 -28.85
C THR A 95 35.71 -2.24 -27.43
N THR A 96 36.16 -1.47 -26.44
CA THR A 96 35.73 -1.63 -25.06
C THR A 96 34.24 -1.28 -25.00
N SER A 97 33.40 -2.29 -25.20
CA SER A 97 31.98 -2.19 -24.90
C SER A 97 31.88 -1.85 -23.42
N SER A 98 31.58 -0.58 -23.13
CA SER A 98 31.24 -0.18 -21.76
C SER A 98 29.98 -0.94 -21.41
N ALA A 99 30.10 -1.94 -20.53
CA ALA A 99 28.93 -2.58 -19.96
C ALA A 99 28.03 -1.48 -19.39
N GLU A 100 26.74 -1.52 -19.73
CA GLU A 100 25.80 -0.54 -19.21
C GLU A 100 25.81 -0.65 -17.68
N VAL A 101 26.05 0.47 -16.99
CA VAL A 101 25.99 0.50 -15.53
C VAL A 101 24.53 0.35 -15.15
N CYS A 102 24.15 -0.87 -14.74
CA CYS A 102 22.83 -1.10 -14.20
C CYS A 102 22.67 -0.31 -12.90
N VAL A 103 21.62 0.53 -12.85
CA VAL A 103 21.23 1.31 -11.68
C VAL A 103 19.82 0.87 -11.28
N GLU A 104 19.63 0.47 -10.03
CA GLU A 104 18.29 0.12 -9.53
C GLU A 104 17.40 1.37 -9.59
N THR A 105 16.24 1.26 -10.24
CA THR A 105 15.36 2.41 -10.55
C THR A 105 13.91 2.01 -10.33
N GLN A 106 13.23 2.70 -9.41
CA GLN A 106 11.77 2.67 -9.25
C GLN A 106 11.11 3.25 -10.51
N ILE A 107 10.09 2.57 -11.04
CA ILE A 107 9.33 3.04 -12.22
C ILE A 107 7.83 3.26 -11.99
N LEU A 108 7.30 2.96 -10.79
CA LEU A 108 5.96 3.42 -10.41
C LEU A 108 5.99 4.91 -10.08
N LEU A 109 4.95 5.63 -10.51
CA LEU A 109 4.65 7.00 -10.13
C LEU A 109 3.74 6.99 -8.89
N ASN A 110 3.89 7.98 -8.00
CA ASN A 110 3.16 8.02 -6.73
C ASN A 110 3.16 6.69 -5.94
N PRO A 111 4.34 6.10 -5.63
CA PRO A 111 4.46 4.76 -5.06
C PRO A 111 3.87 4.58 -3.65
N SER A 112 3.94 5.60 -2.81
CA SER A 112 3.33 5.63 -1.45
C SER A 112 2.03 6.43 -1.42
N PHE A 113 1.44 6.75 -2.58
CA PHE A 113 0.20 7.54 -2.72
C PHE A 113 0.29 9.02 -2.25
N ASP A 114 1.40 9.44 -1.63
CA ASP A 114 1.61 10.76 -1.03
C ASP A 114 1.99 11.92 -1.97
N ASP A 115 2.30 11.68 -3.25
CA ASP A 115 2.76 12.73 -4.19
C ASP A 115 1.67 13.80 -4.48
N ASN A 116 0.41 13.52 -4.16
CA ASN A 116 -0.74 14.41 -4.40
C ASN A 116 -1.96 14.02 -3.53
N ASP A 117 -3.02 14.82 -3.62
CA ASP A 117 -4.25 14.71 -2.82
C ASP A 117 -5.39 13.92 -3.50
N ASN A 118 -5.10 13.19 -4.57
CA ASN A 118 -6.11 12.45 -5.35
C ASN A 118 -5.67 11.06 -5.82
N GLY A 119 -4.49 10.59 -5.40
CA GLY A 119 -3.94 9.29 -5.74
C GLY A 119 -3.46 9.14 -7.20
N THR A 120 -3.48 10.18 -8.04
CA THR A 120 -3.00 10.05 -9.42
C THR A 120 -1.52 9.67 -9.48
N PRO A 121 -1.06 8.92 -10.50
CA PRO A 121 -1.81 8.46 -11.68
C PRO A 121 -2.50 7.09 -11.50
N TRP A 122 -2.71 6.62 -10.26
CA TRP A 122 -3.46 5.38 -10.03
C TRP A 122 -4.93 5.51 -10.43
N VAL A 123 -5.49 4.41 -10.94
CA VAL A 123 -6.89 4.25 -11.30
C VAL A 123 -7.53 3.28 -10.32
N PHE A 124 -8.49 3.77 -9.54
CA PHE A 124 -9.22 2.99 -8.54
C PHE A 124 -10.49 2.41 -9.15
N GLY A 125 -10.61 1.08 -9.15
CA GLY A 125 -11.81 0.37 -9.57
C GLY A 125 -12.96 0.49 -8.57
N GLN A 126 -14.12 -0.06 -8.91
CA GLN A 126 -15.27 -0.07 -8.00
C GLN A 126 -14.92 -0.75 -6.68
N GLY A 127 -15.01 -0.01 -5.57
CA GLY A 127 -14.75 -0.49 -4.22
C GLY A 127 -13.27 -0.57 -3.83
N THR A 128 -12.37 0.02 -4.61
CA THR A 128 -11.09 0.53 -4.09
C THR A 128 -11.15 2.04 -3.94
N GLU A 129 -10.44 2.57 -2.96
CA GLU A 129 -10.45 4.01 -2.64
C GLU A 129 -9.06 4.48 -2.21
N PHE A 130 -8.64 5.62 -2.76
CA PHE A 130 -7.57 6.44 -2.22
C PHE A 130 -8.07 7.14 -0.95
N THR A 131 -7.29 7.08 0.13
CA THR A 131 -7.75 7.51 1.46
C THR A 131 -6.59 7.92 2.36
N ASN A 132 -6.88 8.74 3.36
CA ASN A 132 -5.97 9.04 4.48
C ASN A 132 -6.23 8.16 5.72
N GLU A 133 -7.24 7.31 5.67
CA GLU A 133 -7.46 6.26 6.66
C GLU A 133 -6.49 5.11 6.37
N LEU A 134 -5.85 4.60 7.43
CA LEU A 134 -5.06 3.37 7.38
C LEU A 134 -3.80 3.42 6.50
N ALA A 135 -3.26 4.59 6.14
CA ALA A 135 -1.93 4.66 5.52
C ALA A 135 -0.82 4.15 6.46
N ARG A 136 0.14 3.41 5.90
CA ARG A 136 1.37 2.92 6.53
C ARG A 136 2.42 4.03 6.63
N SER A 137 2.70 4.73 5.53
CA SER A 137 3.71 5.81 5.47
C SER A 137 3.16 7.15 5.94
N GLN A 138 1.86 7.40 5.69
CA GLN A 138 1.12 8.66 5.90
C GLN A 138 1.61 9.84 5.02
N PRO A 139 0.69 10.68 4.52
CA PRO A 139 -0.75 10.72 4.81
C PRO A 139 -1.66 9.70 4.11
N TYR A 140 -1.31 9.14 2.95
CA TYR A 140 -2.28 8.43 2.10
C TYR A 140 -1.96 6.96 1.83
N GLY A 141 -2.97 6.22 1.39
CA GLY A 141 -2.88 4.81 1.00
C GLY A 141 -4.13 4.36 0.26
N VAL A 142 -4.31 3.04 0.10
CA VAL A 142 -5.45 2.45 -0.61
C VAL A 142 -6.22 1.48 0.28
N ILE A 143 -7.54 1.58 0.31
CA ILE A 143 -8.42 0.56 0.90
C ILE A 143 -9.19 -0.17 -0.19
N ALA A 144 -9.28 -1.49 -0.08
CA ALA A 144 -10.22 -2.33 -0.82
C ALA A 144 -11.35 -2.81 0.10
N ARG A 145 -12.61 -2.55 -0.30
CA ARG A 145 -13.83 -2.90 0.46
C ARG A 145 -14.52 -4.12 -0.17
N LEU A 146 -14.39 -5.30 0.43
CA LEU A 146 -14.88 -6.56 -0.16
C LEU A 146 -16.14 -7.07 0.55
N THR A 147 -17.11 -7.57 -0.23
CA THR A 147 -18.33 -8.23 0.26
C THR A 147 -18.54 -9.55 -0.50
N PRO A 148 -19.39 -10.49 -0.03
CA PRO A 148 -19.62 -11.76 -0.74
C PRO A 148 -20.17 -11.63 -2.16
N GLN A 149 -20.80 -10.50 -2.51
CA GLN A 149 -21.30 -10.24 -3.86
C GLN A 149 -20.24 -9.60 -4.76
N GLU A 150 -19.25 -8.92 -4.17
CA GLU A 150 -18.18 -8.20 -4.85
C GLU A 150 -16.85 -8.54 -4.17
N SER A 151 -16.46 -9.81 -4.29
CA SER A 151 -15.35 -10.47 -3.59
C SER A 151 -13.97 -10.21 -4.19
N THR A 152 -13.89 -9.42 -5.27
CA THR A 152 -12.66 -9.04 -5.95
C THR A 152 -12.66 -7.53 -6.23
N ARG A 153 -11.54 -6.88 -5.96
CA ARG A 153 -11.32 -5.43 -6.07
C ARG A 153 -9.99 -5.16 -6.75
N GLN A 154 -9.92 -4.09 -7.53
CA GLN A 154 -8.73 -3.77 -8.32
C GLN A 154 -8.41 -2.27 -8.30
N PHE A 155 -7.13 -1.97 -8.41
CA PHE A 155 -6.60 -0.66 -8.80
C PHE A 155 -5.35 -0.89 -9.66
N SER A 156 -5.07 0.05 -10.57
CA SER A 156 -3.98 -0.10 -11.53
C SER A 156 -3.27 1.20 -11.86
N GLN A 157 -2.10 1.10 -12.49
CA GLN A 157 -1.36 2.21 -13.07
C GLN A 157 -0.79 1.78 -14.42
N THR A 158 -0.85 2.67 -15.41
CA THR A 158 -0.20 2.48 -16.72
C THR A 158 1.12 3.24 -16.75
N ILE A 159 2.22 2.53 -16.98
CA ILE A 159 3.57 3.09 -17.14
C ILE A 159 3.83 3.27 -18.64
N ALA A 160 3.98 4.52 -19.09
CA ALA A 160 4.04 4.84 -20.52
C ALA A 160 5.23 4.19 -21.28
N ARG A 161 6.35 3.94 -20.60
CA ARG A 161 7.54 3.27 -21.18
C ARG A 161 8.33 2.53 -20.11
N VAL A 162 8.68 1.27 -20.39
CA VAL A 162 9.45 0.38 -19.49
C VAL A 162 10.57 -0.28 -20.28
N SER A 163 11.81 -0.19 -19.78
CA SER A 163 12.98 -0.67 -20.51
C SER A 163 13.30 -2.14 -20.27
N PRO A 164 14.02 -2.83 -21.18
CA PRO A 164 14.31 -4.27 -21.10
C PRO A 164 15.08 -4.71 -19.84
N HIS A 165 14.38 -5.11 -18.77
CA HIS A 165 14.99 -5.46 -17.49
C HIS A 165 14.20 -6.48 -16.67
N ASN A 166 14.90 -7.03 -15.67
CA ASN A 166 14.27 -7.65 -14.52
C ASN A 166 13.84 -6.58 -13.51
N TYR A 167 12.66 -6.76 -12.94
CA TYR A 167 12.04 -5.88 -11.96
C TYR A 167 11.59 -6.67 -10.72
N ARG A 168 11.74 -6.06 -9.55
CA ARG A 168 11.19 -6.53 -8.27
C ARG A 168 10.01 -5.64 -7.91
N LEU A 169 8.83 -6.24 -7.79
CA LEU A 169 7.63 -5.61 -7.25
C LEU A 169 7.59 -5.83 -5.73
N GLN A 170 7.45 -4.77 -4.94
CA GLN A 170 7.28 -4.85 -3.47
C GLN A 170 6.09 -3.97 -3.06
N TYR A 171 5.37 -4.36 -2.01
CA TYR A 171 4.15 -3.68 -1.56
C TYR A 171 3.81 -4.11 -0.13
N TYR A 172 3.08 -3.28 0.62
CA TYR A 172 2.66 -3.60 1.99
C TYR A 172 1.14 -3.71 2.10
N LEU A 173 0.67 -4.65 2.93
CA LEU A 173 -0.72 -5.08 3.04
C LEU A 173 -1.14 -5.23 4.51
N ASP A 174 -2.34 -4.80 4.91
CA ASP A 174 -2.93 -5.18 6.20
C ASP A 174 -4.41 -5.58 6.05
N ASN A 175 -4.82 -6.58 6.84
CA ASN A 175 -6.21 -7.01 6.97
C ASN A 175 -6.84 -6.25 8.14
N TYR A 176 -7.10 -4.95 7.92
CA TYR A 176 -7.42 -4.04 9.01
C TYR A 176 -8.70 -4.42 9.77
N SER A 177 -9.75 -4.83 9.06
CA SER A 177 -11.05 -5.10 9.67
C SER A 177 -11.87 -6.12 8.89
N SER A 178 -12.58 -6.96 9.64
CA SER A 178 -13.51 -7.95 9.12
C SER A 178 -14.78 -7.95 9.97
N VAL A 179 -15.95 -7.82 9.34
CA VAL A 179 -17.27 -7.83 9.99
C VAL A 179 -17.95 -9.18 9.71
N SER A 180 -18.46 -9.81 10.77
CA SER A 180 -19.17 -11.09 10.71
C SER A 180 -18.44 -12.16 9.90
N ALA A 181 -17.13 -12.30 10.12
CA ALA A 181 -16.22 -13.10 9.30
C ALA A 181 -15.70 -14.34 10.06
N PRO A 182 -16.52 -15.41 10.20
CA PRO A 182 -16.15 -16.61 10.96
C PRO A 182 -15.06 -17.45 10.28
N SER A 183 -14.90 -17.36 8.96
CA SER A 183 -13.84 -18.05 8.21
C SER A 183 -13.67 -17.41 6.84
N PHE A 184 -12.57 -16.70 6.63
CA PHE A 184 -12.22 -16.12 5.34
C PHE A 184 -10.72 -16.26 5.07
N ILE A 185 -10.34 -16.01 3.82
CA ILE A 185 -8.95 -15.80 3.44
C ILE A 185 -8.89 -14.76 2.32
N CYS A 186 -7.93 -13.84 2.40
CA CYS A 186 -7.73 -12.79 1.40
C CYS A 186 -6.34 -12.85 0.79
N TYR A 187 -6.28 -12.64 -0.52
CA TYR A 187 -5.05 -12.60 -1.31
C TYR A 187 -4.95 -11.26 -2.05
N VAL A 188 -3.74 -10.72 -2.14
CA VAL A 188 -3.42 -9.67 -3.11
C VAL A 188 -2.50 -10.23 -4.18
N THR A 189 -3.01 -10.19 -5.40
CA THR A 189 -2.41 -10.79 -6.58
C THR A 189 -2.06 -9.70 -7.58
N PRO A 190 -0.79 -9.30 -7.69
CA PRO A 190 -0.34 -8.37 -8.71
C PRO A 190 -0.20 -9.05 -10.08
N SER A 191 -0.49 -8.29 -11.14
CA SER A 191 -0.21 -8.68 -12.52
C SER A 191 0.36 -7.50 -13.32
N ILE A 192 1.16 -7.80 -14.34
CA ILE A 192 1.70 -6.82 -15.30
C ILE A 192 1.32 -7.26 -16.71
N ASN A 193 0.64 -6.40 -17.48
CA ASN A 193 0.08 -6.71 -18.80
C ASN A 193 -0.73 -8.03 -18.82
N GLY A 194 -1.49 -8.29 -17.75
CA GLY A 194 -2.28 -9.52 -17.57
C GLY A 194 -1.46 -10.76 -17.15
N GLN A 195 -0.13 -10.70 -17.10
CA GLN A 195 0.70 -11.75 -16.50
C GLN A 195 0.66 -11.62 -14.98
N GLN A 196 0.00 -12.57 -14.31
CA GLN A 196 0.06 -12.73 -12.85
C GLN A 196 1.51 -13.04 -12.40
N LEU A 197 2.03 -12.30 -11.41
CA LEU A 197 3.44 -12.38 -11.01
C LEU A 197 3.73 -13.40 -9.90
N SER A 198 2.73 -13.76 -9.09
CA SER A 198 2.86 -14.72 -7.98
C SER A 198 1.52 -15.40 -7.70
N GLN A 199 1.49 -16.39 -6.79
CA GLN A 199 0.23 -16.99 -6.32
C GLN A 199 -0.63 -16.03 -5.46
N GLY A 200 -0.22 -14.78 -5.31
CA GLY A 200 -0.83 -13.79 -4.42
C GLY A 200 -0.27 -13.88 -3.01
N THR A 201 -0.13 -12.72 -2.35
CA THR A 201 0.26 -12.65 -0.94
C THR A 201 -1.00 -12.78 -0.08
N GLU A 202 -1.04 -13.78 0.80
CA GLU A 202 -2.09 -13.90 1.83
C GLU A 202 -1.99 -12.73 2.81
N VAL A 203 -3.09 -12.01 3.02
CA VAL A 203 -3.18 -10.88 3.96
C VAL A 203 -3.78 -11.30 5.31
N GLY A 204 -4.44 -12.46 5.33
CA GLY A 204 -4.78 -13.17 6.56
C GLY A 204 -6.12 -13.88 6.52
N SER A 205 -6.40 -14.54 7.64
CA SER A 205 -7.61 -15.34 7.89
C SER A 205 -8.31 -15.00 9.21
N VAL A 206 -7.68 -14.23 10.12
CA VAL A 206 -8.29 -13.77 11.38
C VAL A 206 -7.68 -12.44 11.86
N GLY A 207 -8.50 -11.38 11.95
CA GLY A 207 -8.17 -10.11 12.65
C GLY A 207 -7.05 -9.25 12.03
N PRO A 208 -6.77 -8.07 12.63
CA PRO A 208 -5.67 -7.20 12.21
C PRO A 208 -4.32 -7.85 12.52
N VAL A 209 -3.53 -8.05 11.47
CA VAL A 209 -2.20 -8.69 11.54
C VAL A 209 -1.10 -7.63 11.59
N GLY A 210 -1.40 -6.41 11.13
CA GLY A 210 -0.42 -5.38 10.84
C GLY A 210 0.23 -5.60 9.47
N TYR A 211 0.93 -4.58 9.00
CA TYR A 211 1.49 -4.56 7.64
C TYR A 211 2.46 -5.71 7.36
N VAL A 212 2.04 -6.64 6.50
CA VAL A 212 2.89 -7.67 5.88
C VAL A 212 3.41 -7.20 4.53
N GLN A 213 4.60 -7.65 4.13
CA GLN A 213 5.20 -7.31 2.84
C GLN A 213 4.89 -8.38 1.79
N GLY A 214 4.34 -7.97 0.67
CA GLY A 214 4.28 -8.75 -0.56
C GLY A 214 5.49 -8.47 -1.45
N GLU A 215 5.95 -9.49 -2.17
CA GLU A 215 7.01 -9.39 -3.17
C GLU A 215 6.70 -10.27 -4.38
N ALA A 216 7.07 -9.81 -5.57
CA ALA A 216 7.06 -10.61 -6.79
C ALA A 216 8.17 -10.14 -7.74
N PHE A 217 8.50 -10.97 -8.73
CA PHE A 217 9.49 -10.64 -9.76
C PHE A 217 8.84 -10.69 -11.14
N TRP A 218 9.30 -9.81 -12.03
CA TRP A 218 8.85 -9.73 -13.41
C TRP A 218 10.03 -9.41 -14.32
N SER A 219 10.08 -10.06 -15.48
CA SER A 219 11.05 -9.78 -16.54
C SER A 219 10.30 -9.26 -17.75
N THR A 220 10.85 -8.26 -18.42
CA THR A 220 10.34 -7.86 -19.74
C THR A 220 10.44 -9.03 -20.73
N PRO A 221 9.47 -9.19 -21.65
CA PRO A 221 9.48 -10.27 -22.64
C PRO A 221 10.51 -10.05 -23.76
N SER A 222 11.05 -8.84 -23.87
CA SER A 222 12.14 -8.46 -24.77
C SER A 222 13.37 -8.05 -23.96
N GLU A 223 14.56 -8.37 -24.47
CA GLU A 223 15.85 -7.93 -23.94
C GLU A 223 16.36 -6.64 -24.63
N THR A 224 15.69 -6.16 -25.68
CA THR A 224 16.17 -5.05 -26.52
C THR A 224 15.16 -3.97 -26.85
N GLU A 225 13.86 -4.22 -26.68
CA GLU A 225 12.78 -3.28 -27.04
C GLU A 225 12.02 -2.85 -25.79
N ASP A 226 11.89 -1.53 -25.60
CA ASP A 226 11.04 -0.99 -24.53
C ASP A 226 9.58 -1.39 -24.75
N LEU A 227 8.90 -1.74 -23.67
CA LEU A 227 7.45 -1.83 -23.67
C LEU A 227 6.83 -0.44 -23.50
N THR A 228 5.67 -0.24 -24.12
CA THR A 228 4.82 0.94 -23.92
C THR A 228 3.51 0.55 -23.25
N ASP A 229 2.89 1.52 -22.56
CA ASP A 229 1.59 1.37 -21.89
C ASP A 229 1.49 0.12 -21.01
N VAL A 230 2.53 -0.11 -20.19
CA VAL A 230 2.61 -1.28 -19.29
C VAL A 230 1.65 -1.09 -18.12
N GLU A 231 0.60 -1.89 -18.06
CA GLU A 231 -0.38 -1.86 -16.98
C GLU A 231 0.08 -2.74 -15.81
N VAL A 232 0.21 -2.14 -14.63
CA VAL A 232 0.42 -2.83 -13.36
C VAL A 232 -0.92 -2.83 -12.61
N VAL A 233 -1.46 -4.00 -12.31
CA VAL A 233 -2.76 -4.17 -11.63
C VAL A 233 -2.57 -4.92 -10.32
N PHE A 234 -3.11 -4.39 -9.23
CA PHE A 234 -3.26 -5.11 -7.97
C PHE A 234 -4.69 -5.63 -7.84
N SER A 235 -4.85 -6.96 -7.75
CA SER A 235 -6.15 -7.59 -7.54
C SER A 235 -6.26 -8.15 -6.14
N VAL A 236 -7.14 -7.56 -5.32
CA VAL A 236 -7.48 -8.03 -3.98
C VAL A 236 -8.68 -8.97 -4.10
N THR A 237 -8.59 -10.20 -3.62
CA THR A 237 -9.69 -11.18 -3.64
C THR A 237 -9.85 -11.83 -2.28
N CYS A 238 -11.08 -11.96 -1.79
CA CYS A 238 -11.39 -12.63 -0.52
C CYS A 238 -12.41 -13.76 -0.71
N GLU A 239 -12.12 -14.93 -0.16
CA GLU A 239 -12.99 -16.11 -0.20
C GLU A 239 -13.43 -16.51 1.21
N GLY A 240 -14.57 -17.20 1.32
CA GLY A 240 -15.13 -17.68 2.59
C GLY A 240 -16.44 -16.99 3.00
N ASP A 241 -16.69 -16.95 4.30
CA ASP A 241 -17.88 -16.39 4.95
C ASP A 241 -17.52 -15.13 5.73
N TYR A 242 -18.08 -13.99 5.30
CA TYR A 242 -17.86 -12.64 5.83
C TYR A 242 -18.99 -11.70 5.36
N GLU A 243 -19.26 -10.59 6.07
CA GLU A 243 -20.16 -9.54 5.56
C GLU A 243 -19.38 -8.42 4.86
N LEU A 244 -18.26 -8.00 5.46
CA LEU A 244 -17.38 -6.95 4.95
C LEU A 244 -15.94 -7.23 5.38
N ILE A 245 -14.98 -7.07 4.46
CA ILE A 245 -13.54 -7.05 4.76
C ILE A 245 -12.94 -5.76 4.20
N LEU A 246 -12.03 -5.16 4.97
CA LEU A 246 -11.22 -4.00 4.58
C LEU A 246 -9.75 -4.43 4.51
N ILE A 247 -9.19 -4.44 3.30
CA ILE A 247 -7.75 -4.64 3.08
C ILE A 247 -7.12 -3.29 2.79
N ALA A 248 -6.13 -2.90 3.58
CA ALA A 248 -5.30 -1.71 3.33
C ALA A 248 -4.06 -2.10 2.53
N LEU A 249 -3.64 -1.25 1.60
CA LEU A 249 -2.43 -1.39 0.80
C LEU A 249 -1.68 -0.06 0.76
N ASP A 250 -0.35 -0.13 0.86
CA ASP A 250 0.52 1.05 0.83
C ASP A 250 1.94 0.70 0.36
N ASP A 251 2.77 1.73 0.14
CA ASP A 251 4.21 1.66 -0.09
C ASP A 251 4.61 0.66 -1.19
N THR A 252 4.12 0.91 -2.41
CA THR A 252 4.37 0.07 -3.59
C THR A 252 5.69 0.42 -4.28
N SER A 253 6.34 -0.55 -4.93
CA SER A 253 7.47 -0.28 -5.81
C SER A 253 7.60 -1.32 -6.91
N LEU A 254 7.98 -0.88 -8.10
CA LEU A 254 8.45 -1.74 -9.19
C LEU A 254 9.85 -1.25 -9.56
N THR A 255 10.86 -1.94 -9.06
CA THR A 255 12.25 -1.48 -9.11
C THR A 255 13.09 -2.36 -10.05
N ARG A 256 13.77 -1.77 -11.04
CA ARG A 256 14.78 -2.44 -11.87
C ARG A 256 15.82 -3.07 -10.94
N VAL A 257 16.08 -4.37 -11.06
CA VAL A 257 17.11 -5.05 -10.25
C VAL A 257 18.39 -5.26 -11.02
N CYS A 258 19.52 -5.12 -10.32
CA CYS A 258 20.85 -5.16 -10.92
C CYS A 258 21.65 -6.37 -10.44
N GLY A 259 21.40 -7.52 -11.06
CA GLY A 259 22.10 -8.78 -10.81
C GLY A 259 21.52 -9.93 -11.63
N ALA A 260 22.28 -11.03 -11.73
CA ALA A 260 21.71 -12.31 -12.12
C ALA A 260 20.86 -12.85 -10.95
N GLN A 261 19.67 -13.36 -11.26
CA GLN A 261 18.85 -14.16 -10.33
C GLN A 261 19.36 -15.61 -10.28
#